data_AF-A0AAU3Q1R9-F1
#
_entry.id   AF-A0AAU3Q1R9-F1
#
_cell.length_a   1.000
_cell.length_b   1.000
_cell.length_c   1.000
_cell.angle_alpha   90.00
_cell.angle_beta   90.00
_cell.angle_gamma   90.00
#
_symmetry.space_group_name_H-M   'P 1'
#
loop_
_entity.id
_entity.type
_entity.pdbx_description
1 polymer ?
#
loop_
_entity_poly.entity_id
_entity_poly.type
_entity_poly.pdbx_seq_one_letter_code
_entity_poly.pdbx_strand_id
1 'polypeptide(L)'
;MVPKSYPQSVRRQVCARLHSGEPVAEITSETGISAATLVKWKAQKLVDAGVREGLLSAEADELASEHRRIVQLEAELKLTRDACELFDEQAVVSPKEICDRRVADRELACLAVSASRAADVERADAKSPTSPNSTSGLVRCVRAPDW
;
A
#
# COMPACT_ATOMS: atom_id res chain seq x y z
N MET A 1 9.22 -5.18 -24.56
CA MET A 1 10.06 -5.37 -25.76
C MET A 1 10.25 -4.01 -26.41
N VAL A 2 11.47 -3.50 -26.55
CA VAL A 2 11.68 -2.22 -27.25
C VAL A 2 11.45 -2.44 -28.75
N PRO A 3 10.62 -1.63 -29.44
CA PRO A 3 10.48 -1.73 -30.88
C PRO A 3 11.86 -1.56 -31.52
N LYS A 4 12.23 -2.49 -32.41
CA LYS A 4 13.48 -2.38 -33.18
C LYS A 4 13.30 -1.21 -34.16
N SER A 5 13.77 -0.03 -33.77
CA SER A 5 13.72 1.16 -34.63
C SER A 5 14.99 1.24 -35.47
N TYR A 6 14.86 1.71 -36.71
CA TYR A 6 16.03 2.03 -37.53
C TYR A 6 16.79 3.22 -36.93
N PRO A 7 18.13 3.25 -37.03
CA PRO A 7 18.92 4.41 -36.62
C PRO A 7 18.47 5.69 -37.34
N GLN A 8 18.48 6.82 -36.62
CA GLN A 8 18.05 8.11 -37.18
C GLN A 8 18.95 8.58 -38.34
N SER A 9 20.23 8.24 -38.33
CA SER A 9 21.17 8.54 -39.42
C SER A 9 20.72 7.90 -40.74
N VAL A 10 20.39 6.60 -40.69
CA VAL A 10 19.89 5.83 -41.84
C VAL A 10 18.59 6.43 -42.35
N ARG A 11 17.64 6.71 -41.45
CA ARG A 11 16.35 7.31 -41.82
C ARG A 11 16.52 8.66 -42.50
N ARG A 12 17.39 9.53 -42.00
CA ARG A 12 17.67 10.85 -42.60
C ARG A 12 18.27 10.72 -44.00
N GLN A 13 19.28 9.86 -44.16
CA GLN A 13 19.94 9.64 -45.45
C GLN A 13 18.96 9.10 -46.50
N VAL A 14 18.18 8.08 -46.14
CA VAL A 14 17.19 7.48 -47.03
C VAL A 14 16.06 8.47 -47.37
N CYS A 15 15.58 9.24 -46.39
CA CYS A 15 14.60 10.29 -46.65
C CYS A 15 15.13 11.37 -47.61
N ALA A 16 16.42 11.75 -47.52
CA ALA A 16 17.02 12.71 -48.43
C ALA A 16 17.04 12.19 -49.88
N ARG A 17 17.40 10.91 -50.07
CA ARG A 17 17.35 10.22 -51.37
C ARG A 17 15.93 10.13 -51.94
N LEU A 18 14.96 9.77 -51.08
CA LEU A 18 13.54 9.73 -51.48
C LEU A 18 12.99 11.10 -51.87
N HIS A 19 13.53 12.18 -51.28
CA HIS A 19 13.16 13.56 -51.59
C HIS A 19 13.82 14.06 -52.88
N SER A 20 15.05 13.64 -53.18
CA SER A 20 15.72 13.93 -54.46
C SER A 20 15.08 13.23 -55.67
N GLY A 21 14.07 12.38 -55.45
CA GLY A 21 13.26 11.77 -56.50
C GLY A 21 13.66 10.35 -56.88
N GLU A 22 14.58 9.72 -56.14
CA GLU A 22 15.02 8.37 -56.41
C GLU A 22 13.88 7.34 -56.19
N PRO A 23 13.74 6.32 -57.06
CA PRO A 23 12.64 5.37 -56.97
C PRO A 23 12.78 4.46 -55.74
N VAL A 24 11.64 4.19 -55.10
CA VAL A 24 11.55 3.35 -53.89
C VAL A 24 12.11 1.94 -54.12
N ALA A 25 11.97 1.40 -55.34
CA ALA A 25 12.43 0.06 -55.69
C ALA A 25 13.96 -0.07 -55.62
N GLU A 26 14.70 0.92 -56.12
CA GLU A 26 16.17 0.93 -56.10
C GLU A 26 16.67 1.02 -54.65
N ILE A 27 16.15 1.97 -53.87
CA ILE A 27 16.51 2.12 -52.45
C ILE A 27 16.18 0.85 -51.66
N THR A 28 15.05 0.18 -51.94
CA THR A 28 14.69 -1.09 -51.32
C THR A 28 15.74 -2.16 -51.61
N SER A 29 16.18 -2.28 -52.86
CA SER A 29 17.17 -3.29 -53.27
C SER A 29 18.55 -3.07 -52.64
N GLU A 30 18.96 -1.81 -52.44
CA GLU A 30 20.26 -1.48 -51.86
C GLU A 30 20.27 -1.57 -50.33
N THR A 31 19.22 -1.05 -49.68
CA THR A 31 19.18 -0.94 -48.21
C THR A 31 18.54 -2.14 -47.52
N GLY A 32 17.80 -2.97 -48.27
CA GLY A 32 16.99 -4.07 -47.73
C GLY A 32 15.77 -3.62 -46.93
N ILE A 33 15.49 -2.31 -46.86
CA ILE A 33 14.33 -1.77 -46.14
C ILE A 33 13.07 -1.97 -46.99
N SER A 34 12.02 -2.54 -46.40
CA SER A 34 10.74 -2.76 -47.11
C SER A 34 10.21 -1.48 -47.77
N ALA A 35 9.71 -1.61 -49.01
CA ALA A 35 9.10 -0.50 -49.75
C ALA A 35 7.97 0.20 -48.96
N ALA A 36 7.16 -0.56 -48.21
CA ALA A 36 6.10 -0.01 -47.38
C ALA A 36 6.62 0.98 -46.31
N THR A 37 7.78 0.69 -45.72
CA THR A 37 8.42 1.58 -44.73
C THR A 37 8.93 2.86 -45.39
N LEU A 38 9.55 2.73 -46.56
CA LEU A 38 10.07 3.87 -47.34
C LEU A 38 8.94 4.82 -47.78
N VAL A 39 7.80 4.28 -48.21
CA VAL A 39 6.61 5.08 -48.58
C VAL A 39 6.10 5.87 -47.38
N LYS A 40 6.02 5.25 -46.20
CA LYS A 40 5.62 5.95 -44.96
C LYS A 40 6.58 7.08 -44.59
N TRP A 41 7.89 6.83 -44.70
CA TRP A 41 8.91 7.85 -44.42
C TRP A 41 8.85 9.02 -45.39
N LYS A 42 8.63 8.75 -46.69
CA LYS A 42 8.42 9.78 -47.70
C LYS A 42 7.18 10.61 -47.40
N ALA A 43 6.06 9.97 -47.07
CA ALA A 43 4.82 10.66 -46.71
C ALA A 43 5.02 11.60 -45.50
N GLN A 44 5.67 11.10 -44.43
CA GLN A 44 5.97 11.93 -43.26
C GLN A 44 6.89 13.10 -43.62
N LYS A 45 7.88 12.90 -44.50
CA LYS A 45 8.73 14.02 -44.93
C LYS A 45 8.02 15.07 -45.77
N LEU A 46 6.99 14.70 -46.52
CA LEU A 46 6.15 15.68 -47.20
C LEU A 46 5.29 16.48 -46.21
N VAL A 47 4.85 15.84 -45.11
CA VAL A 47 4.14 16.53 -44.02
C VAL A 47 5.09 17.47 -43.28
N ASP A 48 6.28 16.99 -42.90
CA ASP A 48 7.30 17.82 -42.23
C ASP A 48 7.75 19.02 -43.10
N ALA A 49 7.68 18.90 -44.44
CA ALA A 49 8.00 19.96 -45.38
C ALA A 49 6.82 20.91 -45.67
N GLY A 50 5.64 20.68 -45.08
CA GLY A 50 4.44 21.48 -45.30
C GLY A 50 3.78 21.28 -46.67
N VAL A 51 4.19 20.26 -47.43
CA VAL A 51 3.60 19.93 -48.75
C VAL A 51 2.27 19.19 -48.60
N ARG A 52 2.13 18.45 -47.50
CA ARG A 52 0.90 17.71 -47.15
C ARG A 52 0.46 18.09 -45.76
N GLU A 53 -0.86 18.18 -45.57
CA GLU A 53 -1.44 18.31 -44.24
C GLU A 53 -1.23 17.02 -43.43
N GLY A 54 -0.94 17.17 -42.14
CA GLY A 54 -0.71 16.08 -41.20
C GLY A 54 0.01 16.54 -39.94
N LEU A 55 0.17 15.61 -39.00
CA LEU A 55 0.90 15.85 -37.75
C LEU A 55 2.41 15.89 -38.03
N LEU A 56 3.08 16.94 -37.59
CA LEU A 56 4.53 17.06 -37.75
C LEU A 56 5.24 16.02 -36.88
N SER A 57 6.38 15.51 -37.35
CA SER A 57 7.15 14.54 -36.55
C SER A 57 7.59 15.13 -35.21
N ALA A 58 7.87 16.43 -35.15
CA ALA A 58 8.24 17.12 -33.92
C ALA A 58 7.08 17.17 -32.92
N GLU A 59 5.88 17.55 -33.37
CA GLU A 59 4.67 17.57 -32.53
C GLU A 59 4.34 16.17 -32.01
N ALA A 60 4.48 15.14 -32.84
CA ALA A 60 4.27 13.76 -32.43
C ALA A 60 5.27 13.30 -31.34
N ASP A 61 6.54 13.70 -31.47
CA ASP A 61 7.59 13.37 -30.51
C ASP A 61 7.36 14.10 -29.17
N GLU A 62 6.94 15.37 -29.21
CA GLU A 62 6.56 16.15 -28.04
C GLU A 62 5.36 15.52 -27.32
N LEU A 63 4.27 15.24 -28.04
CA LEU A 63 3.09 14.55 -27.49
C LEU A 63 3.45 13.21 -26.84
N ALA A 64 4.33 12.44 -27.48
CA ALA A 64 4.78 11.17 -26.91
C ALA A 64 5.62 11.37 -25.63
N SER A 65 6.41 12.45 -25.56
CA SER A 65 7.18 12.77 -24.35
C SER A 65 6.29 13.21 -23.20
N GLU A 66 5.28 14.04 -23.48
CA GLU A 66 4.31 14.48 -22.49
C GLU A 66 3.47 13.32 -21.98
N HIS A 67 2.98 12.43 -22.85
CA HIS A 67 2.26 11.23 -22.41
C HIS A 67 3.12 10.34 -21.51
N ARG A 68 4.42 10.17 -21.82
CA ARG A 68 5.34 9.42 -20.94
C ARG A 68 5.47 10.11 -19.57
N ARG A 69 5.56 11.44 -19.56
CA ARG A 69 5.65 12.21 -18.32
C ARG A 69 4.38 12.11 -17.48
N ILE A 70 3.21 12.19 -18.12
CA ILE A 70 1.91 12.03 -17.46
C ILE A 70 1.82 10.64 -16.81
N VAL A 71 2.10 9.57 -17.57
CA VAL A 71 2.06 8.21 -17.02
C VAL A 71 3.01 8.05 -15.83
N GLN A 72 4.21 8.64 -15.90
CA GLN A 72 5.14 8.64 -14.77
C GLN A 72 4.56 9.37 -13.56
N LEU A 73 4.03 10.58 -13.75
CA LEU A 73 3.45 11.38 -12.67
C LEU A 73 2.22 10.72 -12.05
N GLU A 74 1.38 10.08 -12.86
CA GLU A 74 0.23 9.31 -12.37
C GLU A 74 0.66 8.11 -11.52
N ALA A 75 1.76 7.44 -11.88
CA ALA A 75 2.33 6.38 -11.07
C ALA A 75 2.89 6.89 -9.74
N GLU A 76 3.59 8.03 -9.75
CA GLU A 76 4.09 8.69 -8.52
C GLU A 76 2.93 9.13 -7.60
N LEU A 77 1.87 9.72 -8.18
CA LEU A 77 0.67 10.10 -7.44
C LEU A 77 -0.04 8.89 -6.86
N LYS A 78 -0.14 7.79 -7.60
CA LYS A 78 -0.72 6.54 -7.09
C LYS A 78 0.05 6.04 -5.88
N LEU A 79 1.38 5.92 -5.97
CA LEU A 79 2.21 5.50 -4.84
C LEU A 79 2.06 6.42 -3.62
N THR A 80 1.94 7.72 -3.85
CA THR A 80 1.73 8.70 -2.77
C THR A 80 0.38 8.52 -2.10
N ARG A 81 -0.69 8.31 -2.89
CA ARG A 81 -2.04 8.05 -2.36
C ARG A 81 -2.08 6.75 -1.58
N ASP A 82 -1.52 5.68 -2.14
CA ASP A 82 -1.43 4.38 -1.48
C ASP A 82 -0.67 4.50 -0.14
N ALA A 83 0.39 5.31 -0.08
CA ALA A 83 1.11 5.58 1.16
C ALA A 83 0.26 6.36 2.18
N CYS A 84 -0.44 7.42 1.75
CA CYS A 84 -1.34 8.17 2.63
C CYS A 84 -2.46 7.29 3.19
N GLU A 85 -3.07 6.46 2.34
CA GLU A 85 -4.11 5.50 2.77
C GLU A 85 -3.56 4.54 3.84
N LEU A 86 -2.36 4.00 3.64
CA LEU A 86 -1.71 3.17 4.67
C LEU A 86 -1.46 3.92 5.98
N PHE A 87 -1.11 5.21 5.93
CA PHE A 87 -0.92 6.04 7.12
C PHE A 87 -2.24 6.34 7.83
N ASP A 88 -3.33 6.55 7.09
CA ASP A 88 -4.65 6.81 7.64
C ASP A 88 -5.28 5.53 8.23
N GLU A 89 -5.07 4.37 7.61
CA GLU A 89 -5.50 3.05 8.11
C GLU A 89 -4.76 2.64 9.38
N GLN A 90 -3.50 3.06 9.52
CA GLN A 90 -2.76 2.91 10.77
C GLN A 90 -3.36 3.89 11.79
N ALA A 91 -4.35 3.44 12.55
CA ALA A 91 -4.90 4.18 13.68
C ALA A 91 -3.74 4.64 14.58
N VAL A 92 -3.33 5.90 14.43
CA VAL A 92 -2.25 6.50 15.22
C VAL A 92 -2.80 6.69 16.63
N VAL A 93 -2.67 5.66 17.46
CA VAL A 93 -3.03 5.73 18.86
C VAL A 93 -2.05 6.71 19.51
N SER A 94 -2.57 7.80 20.04
CA SER A 94 -1.74 8.81 20.69
C SER A 94 -1.02 8.19 21.89
N PRO A 95 0.20 8.67 22.24
CA PRO A 95 0.90 8.17 23.42
C PRO A 95 0.08 8.22 24.71
N LYS A 96 -0.86 9.19 24.82
CA LYS A 96 -1.80 9.29 25.95
C LYS A 96 -2.80 8.15 25.95
N GLU A 97 -3.44 7.85 24.82
CA GLU A 97 -4.37 6.72 24.71
C GLU A 97 -3.68 5.38 25.00
N ILE A 98 -2.39 5.23 24.67
CA ILE A 98 -1.59 4.06 25.05
C ILE A 98 -1.42 3.97 26.57
N CYS A 99 -1.10 5.09 27.23
CA CYS A 99 -0.99 5.15 28.69
C CYS A 99 -2.33 4.87 29.37
N ASP A 100 -3.42 5.47 28.89
CA ASP A 100 -4.76 5.30 29.45
C ASP A 100 -5.21 3.84 29.32
N ARG A 101 -4.97 3.21 28.17
CA ARG A 101 -5.24 1.78 27.97
C ARG A 101 -4.41 0.90 28.91
N ARG A 102 -3.11 1.18 29.08
CA ARG A 102 -2.25 0.44 30.03
C ARG A 102 -2.70 0.58 31.48
N VAL A 103 -3.20 1.76 31.87
CA VAL A 103 -3.76 1.97 33.21
C VAL A 103 -5.02 1.12 33.38
N ALA A 104 -5.95 1.16 32.41
CA ALA A 104 -7.16 0.34 32.43
C ALA A 104 -6.86 -1.17 32.46
N ASP A 105 -5.91 -1.63 31.65
CA ASP A 105 -5.48 -3.04 31.63
C ASP A 105 -4.91 -3.48 32.97
N ARG A 106 -4.14 -2.61 33.65
CA ARG A 106 -3.60 -2.88 34.98
C ARG A 106 -4.71 -2.94 36.04
N GLU A 107 -5.70 -2.04 35.96
CA GLU A 107 -6.85 -2.05 36.87
C GLU A 107 -7.68 -3.34 36.69
N LEU A 108 -7.97 -3.73 35.45
CA LEU A 108 -8.62 -5.00 35.13
C LEU A 108 -7.84 -6.20 35.67
N ALA A 109 -6.51 -6.20 35.52
CA ALA A 109 -5.67 -7.26 36.07
C ALA A 109 -5.73 -7.31 37.60
N CYS A 110 -5.70 -6.16 38.29
CA CYS A 110 -5.87 -6.09 39.74
C CYS A 110 -7.23 -6.64 40.19
N LEU A 111 -8.30 -6.28 39.48
CA LEU A 111 -9.65 -6.78 39.76
C LEU A 111 -9.72 -8.30 39.56
N ALA A 112 -9.17 -8.84 38.48
CA ALA A 112 -9.15 -10.28 38.22
C ALA A 112 -8.39 -11.07 39.31
N VAL A 113 -7.26 -10.55 39.78
CA VAL A 113 -6.52 -11.15 40.91
C VAL A 113 -7.35 -11.11 42.19
N SER A 114 -8.03 -10.00 42.47
CA SER A 114 -8.87 -9.87 43.67
C SER A 114 -10.07 -10.82 43.64
N ALA A 115 -10.73 -10.97 42.48
CA ALA A 115 -11.83 -11.91 42.30
C ALA A 115 -11.38 -13.37 42.45
N SER A 116 -10.19 -13.71 41.90
CA SER A 116 -9.61 -15.04 42.05
C SER A 116 -9.35 -15.36 43.53
N ARG A 117 -8.75 -14.42 44.27
CA ARG A 117 -8.53 -14.57 45.72
C ARG A 117 -9.84 -14.74 46.48
N ALA A 118 -10.88 -13.98 46.15
CA ALA A 118 -12.19 -14.12 46.79
C ALA A 118 -12.77 -15.53 46.54
N ALA A 119 -12.70 -16.03 45.32
CA ALA A 119 -13.14 -17.40 44.98
C ALA A 119 -12.33 -18.49 45.71
N ASP A 120 -11.02 -18.28 45.93
CA ASP A 120 -10.19 -19.21 46.70
C ASP A 120 -10.53 -19.20 48.20
N VAL A 121 -10.87 -18.04 48.77
CA VAL A 121 -11.36 -17.91 50.15
C VAL A 121 -12.70 -18.64 50.32
N GLU A 122 -13.66 -18.40 49.42
CA GLU A 122 -14.95 -19.11 49.43
C GLU A 122 -14.78 -20.63 49.31
N ARG A 123 -13.84 -21.08 48.45
CA ARG A 123 -13.51 -22.50 48.31
C ARG A 123 -12.86 -23.08 49.57
N ALA A 124 -12.03 -22.32 50.26
CA ALA A 124 -11.40 -22.73 51.52
C ALA A 124 -12.43 -22.83 52.65
N ASP A 125 -13.34 -21.86 52.76
CA ASP A 125 -14.44 -21.87 53.72
C ASP A 125 -15.38 -23.07 53.49
N ALA A 126 -15.70 -23.37 52.22
CA ALA A 126 -16.48 -24.55 51.86
C ALA A 126 -15.78 -25.89 52.19
N LYS A 127 -14.44 -25.88 52.30
CA LYS A 127 -13.65 -27.08 52.63
C LYS A 127 -13.29 -27.18 54.11
N SER A 128 -13.60 -26.18 54.92
CA SER A 128 -13.44 -26.22 56.37
C SER A 128 -14.62 -26.98 56.98
N PRO A 129 -14.45 -28.21 57.49
CA PRO A 129 -15.55 -28.88 58.16
C PRO A 129 -15.85 -28.13 59.46
N THR A 130 -17.01 -27.50 59.54
CA THR A 130 -17.62 -27.14 60.82
C THR A 130 -17.77 -28.44 61.62
N SER A 131 -16.80 -28.72 62.49
CA SER A 131 -16.83 -29.85 63.42
C SER A 131 -18.00 -29.66 64.38
N PRO A 132 -19.03 -30.53 64.36
CA PRO A 132 -20.09 -30.46 65.34
C PRO A 132 -19.73 -31.42 66.47
N ASN A 133 -19.02 -30.95 67.50
CA ASN A 133 -19.15 -31.50 68.85
C ASN A 133 -18.32 -30.74 69.89
N SER A 134 -19.02 -30.12 70.84
CA SER A 134 -18.69 -30.25 72.26
C SER A 134 -19.88 -29.80 73.10
N THR A 135 -20.74 -30.77 73.40
CA THR A 135 -21.70 -30.71 74.50
C THR A 135 -20.95 -30.79 75.83
N SER A 136 -21.01 -29.74 76.65
CA SER A 136 -20.79 -29.74 78.11
C SER A 136 -20.96 -28.30 78.59
N GLY A 137 -21.80 -27.94 79.55
CA GLY A 137 -22.65 -28.64 80.48
C GLY A 137 -23.13 -27.55 81.44
N LEU A 138 -24.42 -27.53 81.77
CA LEU A 138 -24.97 -26.65 82.80
C LEU A 138 -24.19 -26.88 84.11
N VAL A 139 -23.62 -25.81 84.68
CA VAL A 139 -23.48 -25.72 86.14
C VAL A 139 -24.27 -24.51 86.62
N ARG A 140 -25.41 -24.86 87.22
CA ARG A 140 -26.31 -23.99 87.96
C ARG A 140 -25.72 -23.83 89.36
N CYS A 141 -25.34 -22.62 89.77
CA CYS A 141 -25.08 -22.32 91.17
C CYS A 141 -26.17 -21.39 91.69
N VAL A 142 -27.10 -21.96 92.46
CA VAL A 142 -28.09 -21.27 93.30
C VAL A 142 -27.49 -21.11 94.70
N ARG A 143 -27.47 -19.86 95.18
CA ARG A 143 -27.54 -19.30 96.57
C ARG A 143 -26.88 -20.06 97.73
N ALA A 144 -26.19 -19.39 98.66
CA ALA A 144 -26.85 -18.60 99.72
C ALA A 144 -25.90 -17.60 100.45
N PRO A 145 -26.41 -16.77 101.40
CA PRO A 145 -25.88 -15.48 101.83
C PRO A 145 -24.97 -15.55 103.08
N ASP A 146 -24.43 -14.40 103.52
CA ASP A 146 -24.59 -13.90 104.89
C ASP A 146 -24.01 -12.46 105.03
N TRP A 147 -24.73 -11.64 105.82
CA TRP A 147 -24.58 -10.23 106.26
C TRP A 147 -24.66 -9.07 105.25
#